data_AF-A0A8E0KKW8-F1
#
_entry.id   AF-A0A8E0KKW8-F1
#
_cell.length_a   1.000
_cell.length_b   1.000
_cell.length_c   1.000
_cell.angle_alpha   90.00
_cell.angle_beta   90.00
_cell.angle_gamma   90.00
#
_symmetry.space_group_name_H-M   'P 1'
#
loop_
_entity.id
_entity.type
_entity.pdbx_description
1 polymer ?
#
loop_
_entity_poly.entity_id
_entity_poly.type
_entity_poly.pdbx_seq_one_letter_code
_entity_poly.pdbx_strand_id
1 'polypeptide(L)'
;MKDMQTIERQLDRVLGFFPRVETRINALFGVNTVILAVGALNVAAPDLKLWYVSVPGAFALAGLLISYIFLYRANFPDVKGGQGSLIYFAEIQNRTEPNYQSELEACSDDQFRKDLVGQVWRNSQILCAKYVAVKIAIIATTLSLVPFFIFLAVTASIHVRLPIFNG
;
A
#
# COMPACT_ATOMS: atom_id res chain seq x y z
N MET A 1 -28.74 23.10 -6.58
CA MET A 1 -27.51 22.60 -5.92
C MET A 1 -27.76 21.17 -5.46
N LYS A 2 -26.77 20.26 -5.47
CA LYS A 2 -26.97 18.92 -4.89
C LYS A 2 -27.16 19.03 -3.37
N ASP A 3 -28.12 18.25 -2.87
CA ASP A 3 -28.47 18.13 -1.46
C ASP A 3 -27.28 17.62 -0.61
N MET A 4 -27.23 18.05 0.66
CA MET A 4 -26.15 17.74 1.60
C MET A 4 -25.99 16.24 1.80
N GLN A 5 -27.10 15.53 2.01
CA GLN A 5 -27.11 14.08 2.22
C GLN A 5 -26.52 13.32 1.02
N THR A 6 -26.68 13.87 -0.19
CA THR A 6 -26.10 13.26 -1.40
C THR A 6 -24.57 13.38 -1.41
N ILE A 7 -24.04 14.48 -0.89
CA ILE A 7 -22.59 14.73 -0.83
C ILE A 7 -21.96 13.90 0.29
N GLU A 8 -22.60 13.83 1.46
CA GLU A 8 -22.19 12.96 2.57
C GLU A 8 -22.12 11.50 2.14
N ARG A 9 -23.18 10.98 1.51
CA ARG A 9 -23.17 9.62 0.94
C ARG A 9 -22.05 9.40 -0.07
N GLN A 10 -21.67 10.42 -0.82
CA GLN A 10 -20.55 10.32 -1.76
C GLN A 10 -19.21 10.29 -1.02
N LEU A 11 -19.06 11.07 0.05
CA LEU A 11 -17.87 11.02 0.92
C LEU A 11 -17.75 9.64 1.56
N ASP A 12 -18.83 9.10 2.13
CA ASP A 12 -18.86 7.76 2.73
C ASP A 12 -18.47 6.67 1.73
N ARG A 13 -18.93 6.77 0.48
CA ARG A 13 -18.54 5.84 -0.58
C ARG A 13 -17.04 5.89 -0.85
N VAL A 14 -16.46 7.10 -0.93
CA VAL A 14 -15.02 7.28 -1.16
C VAL A 14 -14.23 6.72 0.02
N LEU A 15 -14.61 7.06 1.25
CA LEU A 15 -13.99 6.56 2.48
C LEU A 15 -14.11 5.03 2.59
N GLY A 16 -15.23 4.45 2.17
CA GLY A 16 -15.46 3.00 2.15
C GLY A 16 -14.52 2.19 1.25
N PHE A 17 -13.77 2.82 0.35
CA PHE A 17 -12.74 2.14 -0.44
C PHE A 17 -11.39 2.05 0.28
N PHE A 18 -11.10 2.90 1.27
CA PHE A 18 -9.82 2.89 1.98
C PHE A 18 -9.53 1.53 2.64
N PRO A 19 -10.45 0.93 3.42
CA PRO A 19 -10.20 -0.37 4.04
C PRO A 19 -9.90 -1.48 3.01
N ARG A 20 -10.48 -1.39 1.81
CA ARG A 20 -10.26 -2.38 0.74
C ARG A 20 -8.85 -2.27 0.16
N VAL A 21 -8.33 -1.06 0.03
CA VAL A 21 -6.96 -0.82 -0.44
C VAL A 21 -5.96 -1.20 0.65
N GLU A 22 -6.23 -0.84 1.92
CA GLU A 22 -5.40 -1.20 3.07
C GLU A 22 -5.29 -2.71 3.28
N THR A 23 -6.40 -3.44 3.09
CA THR A 23 -6.38 -4.91 3.13
C THR A 23 -5.40 -5.48 2.09
N ARG A 24 -5.38 -4.93 0.87
CA ARG A 24 -4.44 -5.38 -0.18
C ARG A 24 -3.00 -5.04 0.14
N ILE A 25 -2.75 -3.87 0.73
CA ILE A 25 -1.42 -3.45 1.18
C ILE A 25 -0.88 -4.43 2.22
N ASN A 26 -1.66 -4.70 3.27
CA ASN A 26 -1.26 -5.60 4.36
C ASN A 26 -1.07 -7.03 3.88
N ALA A 27 -1.97 -7.53 3.03
CA ALA A 27 -1.84 -8.86 2.43
C ALA A 27 -0.55 -8.98 1.61
N LEU A 28 -0.25 -7.99 0.76
CA LEU A 28 0.95 -8.03 -0.09
C LEU A 28 2.24 -7.89 0.74
N PHE A 29 2.23 -7.08 1.81
CA PHE A 29 3.34 -7.00 2.75
C PHE A 29 3.64 -8.37 3.40
N GLY A 30 2.59 -9.09 3.82
CA GLY A 30 2.70 -10.45 4.34
C GLY A 30 3.27 -11.43 3.31
N VAL A 31 2.74 -11.42 2.10
CA VAL A 31 3.23 -12.27 0.99
C VAL A 31 4.72 -12.01 0.70
N ASN A 32 5.12 -10.74 0.55
CA ASN A 32 6.52 -10.39 0.30
C ASN A 32 7.44 -10.87 1.43
N THR A 33 6.97 -10.77 2.68
CA THR A 33 7.74 -11.21 3.86
C THR A 33 7.95 -12.72 3.84
N VAL A 34 6.93 -13.49 3.46
CA VAL A 34 7.03 -14.95 3.30
C VAL A 34 8.01 -15.30 2.17
N ILE A 35 7.95 -14.63 1.02
CA ILE A 35 8.86 -14.85 -0.10
C ILE A 35 10.32 -14.62 0.35
N LEU A 36 10.58 -13.50 1.03
CA LEU A 36 11.91 -13.20 1.58
C LEU A 36 12.38 -14.26 2.57
N ALA A 37 11.52 -14.67 3.51
CA ALA A 37 11.86 -15.68 4.50
C ALA A 37 12.18 -17.03 3.84
N VAL A 38 11.36 -17.48 2.90
CA VAL A 38 11.59 -18.71 2.13
C VAL A 38 12.90 -18.62 1.35
N GLY A 39 13.19 -17.49 0.72
CA GLY A 39 14.46 -17.29 0.02
C GLY A 39 15.67 -17.37 0.95
N ALA A 40 15.61 -16.68 2.09
CA ALA A 40 16.68 -16.66 3.09
C ALA A 40 16.95 -18.04 3.72
N LEU A 41 15.90 -18.84 3.94
CA LEU A 41 16.01 -20.19 4.51
C LEU A 41 16.51 -21.25 3.53
N ASN A 42 16.49 -20.96 2.22
CA ASN A 42 16.90 -21.91 1.17
C ASN A 42 18.26 -21.60 0.56
N VAL A 43 19.03 -20.64 1.10
CA VAL A 43 20.35 -20.28 0.58
C VAL A 43 21.42 -20.34 1.66
N ALA A 44 22.56 -20.94 1.33
CA ALA A 44 23.77 -20.91 2.15
C ALA A 44 24.77 -19.88 1.59
N ALA A 45 25.64 -19.35 2.46
CA ALA A 45 26.65 -18.37 2.04
C ALA A 45 27.54 -18.82 0.86
N PRO A 46 27.95 -20.10 0.74
CA PRO A 46 28.71 -20.57 -0.41
C PRO A 46 27.93 -20.49 -1.74
N ASP A 47 26.61 -20.67 -1.70
CA ASP A 47 25.77 -20.68 -2.91
C ASP A 47 25.75 -19.32 -3.60
N LEU A 48 25.93 -18.23 -2.84
CA LEU A 48 25.95 -16.87 -3.37
C LEU A 48 27.16 -16.60 -4.29
N LYS A 49 28.20 -17.45 -4.23
CA LYS A 49 29.33 -17.39 -5.19
C LYS A 49 28.94 -17.92 -6.57
N LEU A 50 27.87 -18.70 -6.66
CA LEU A 50 27.39 -19.27 -7.91
C LEU A 50 26.54 -18.23 -8.62
N TRP A 51 26.99 -17.76 -9.79
CA TRP A 51 26.32 -16.70 -10.54
C TRP A 51 24.87 -17.06 -10.88
N TYR A 52 24.59 -18.34 -11.15
CA TYR A 52 23.26 -18.84 -11.48
C TYR A 52 22.32 -18.96 -10.25
N VAL A 53 22.83 -18.77 -9.03
CA VAL A 53 22.05 -18.55 -7.79
C VAL A 53 21.91 -17.04 -7.54
N SER A 54 23.02 -16.31 -7.53
CA SER A 54 23.04 -14.91 -7.10
C SER A 54 22.34 -13.98 -8.08
N VAL A 55 22.40 -14.23 -9.39
CA VAL A 55 21.72 -13.41 -10.40
C VAL A 55 20.19 -13.51 -10.26
N PRO A 56 19.55 -14.69 -10.30
CA PRO A 56 18.11 -14.79 -10.03
C PRO A 56 17.71 -14.27 -8.65
N GLY A 57 18.50 -14.55 -7.62
CA GLY A 57 18.25 -14.03 -6.27
C GLY A 57 18.24 -12.50 -6.21
N ALA A 58 19.19 -11.84 -6.89
CA ALA A 58 19.28 -10.39 -6.96
C ALA A 58 18.08 -9.77 -7.72
N PHE A 59 17.65 -10.37 -8.84
CA PHE A 59 16.47 -9.90 -9.57
C PHE A 59 15.18 -10.07 -8.76
N ALA A 60 15.03 -11.20 -8.06
CA ALA A 60 13.91 -11.41 -7.16
C ALA A 60 13.89 -10.35 -6.04
N LEU A 61 15.03 -10.13 -5.39
CA LEU A 61 15.16 -9.13 -4.33
C LEU A 61 14.88 -7.71 -4.84
N ALA A 62 15.39 -7.34 -6.01
CA ALA A 62 15.13 -6.03 -6.61
C ALA A 62 13.63 -5.80 -6.86
N GLY A 63 12.92 -6.80 -7.40
CA GLY A 63 11.47 -6.72 -7.59
C GLY A 63 10.70 -6.58 -6.27
N LEU A 64 11.11 -7.32 -5.23
CA LEU A 64 10.52 -7.21 -3.89
C LEU A 64 10.80 -5.86 -3.24
N LEU A 65 12.01 -5.31 -3.39
CA LEU A 65 12.36 -3.97 -2.90
C LEU A 65 11.51 -2.88 -3.57
N ILE A 66 11.33 -2.96 -4.89
CA ILE A 66 10.41 -2.07 -5.62
C ILE A 66 9.00 -2.21 -5.04
N SER A 67 8.51 -3.44 -4.83
CA SER A 67 7.21 -3.69 -4.21
C SER A 67 7.09 -3.02 -2.83
N TYR A 68 8.07 -3.18 -1.94
CA TYR A 68 8.08 -2.52 -0.62
C TYR A 68 8.10 -1.00 -0.71
N ILE A 69 8.87 -0.41 -1.62
CA ILE A 69 8.89 1.05 -1.83
C ILE A 69 7.49 1.55 -2.20
N PHE A 70 6.80 0.85 -3.11
CA PHE A 70 5.46 1.26 -3.52
C PHE A 70 4.39 0.97 -2.46
N LEU A 71 4.51 -0.12 -1.68
CA LEU A 71 3.67 -0.35 -0.50
C LEU A 71 3.85 0.75 0.56
N TYR A 72 5.08 1.20 0.79
CA TYR A 72 5.36 2.33 1.68
C TYR A 72 4.68 3.61 1.17
N ARG A 73 4.84 3.93 -0.12
CA ARG A 73 4.18 5.10 -0.74
C ARG A 73 2.64 5.00 -0.68
N ALA A 74 2.08 3.80 -0.75
CA ALA A 74 0.64 3.58 -0.61
C ALA A 74 0.15 3.80 0.84
N ASN A 75 0.98 3.49 1.84
CA ASN A 75 0.64 3.76 3.24
C ASN A 75 0.71 5.26 3.56
N PHE A 76 1.71 5.96 3.01
CA PHE A 76 1.98 7.38 3.28
C PHE A 76 1.81 8.25 2.02
N PRO A 77 0.59 8.38 1.47
CA PRO A 77 0.34 9.32 0.39
C PRO A 77 0.44 10.76 0.90
N ASP A 78 0.68 11.69 -0.01
CA ASP A 78 0.67 13.12 0.34
C ASP A 78 -0.73 13.54 0.80
N VAL A 79 -0.83 14.03 2.03
CA VAL A 79 -2.08 14.48 2.66
C VAL A 79 -2.25 16.01 2.61
N LYS A 80 -1.35 16.76 1.95
CA LYS A 80 -1.45 18.23 1.84
C LYS A 80 -2.80 18.71 1.30
N GLY A 81 -3.56 19.43 2.13
CA GLY A 81 -4.86 20.02 1.77
C GLY A 81 -5.86 19.89 2.92
N GLY A 82 -7.05 20.46 2.76
CA GLY A 82 -8.08 20.45 3.80
C GLY A 82 -7.87 21.50 4.91
N GLN A 83 -7.08 22.54 4.65
CA GLN A 83 -6.92 23.67 5.57
C GLN A 83 -8.27 24.30 5.90
N GLY A 84 -8.51 24.58 7.18
CA GLY A 84 -9.77 25.12 7.67
C GLY A 84 -10.95 24.14 7.64
N SER A 85 -10.77 22.90 7.18
CA SER A 85 -11.85 21.91 7.18
C SER A 85 -12.34 21.60 8.59
N LEU A 86 -13.66 21.57 8.77
CA LEU A 86 -14.34 21.21 10.01
C LEU A 86 -14.62 19.70 10.11
N ILE A 87 -14.28 18.95 9.05
CA ILE A 87 -14.54 17.50 8.92
C ILE A 87 -13.23 16.70 8.92
N TYR A 88 -12.14 17.28 8.41
CA TYR A 88 -10.86 16.61 8.31
C TYR A 88 -10.14 16.53 9.66
N PHE A 89 -9.99 15.31 10.19
CA PHE A 89 -9.39 15.06 11.51
C PHE A 89 -8.01 15.70 11.70
N ALA A 90 -7.16 15.72 10.67
CA ALA A 90 -5.81 16.27 10.81
C ALA A 90 -5.79 17.81 10.86
N GLU A 91 -6.89 18.46 10.47
CA GLU A 91 -7.10 19.89 10.68
C GLU A 91 -7.79 20.15 12.02
N ILE A 92 -8.76 19.30 12.40
CA ILE A 92 -9.47 19.40 13.69
C ILE A 92 -8.49 19.31 14.87
N GLN A 93 -7.48 18.44 14.80
CA GLN A 93 -6.46 18.31 15.86
C GLN A 93 -5.67 19.62 16.13
N ASN A 94 -5.68 20.58 15.21
CA ASN A 94 -4.99 21.86 15.39
C ASN A 94 -5.82 22.87 16.19
N ARG A 95 -7.04 22.50 16.60
CA ARG A 95 -7.98 23.35 17.35
C ARG A 95 -8.14 22.86 18.78
N THR A 96 -8.49 23.78 19.68
CA THR A 96 -9.03 23.40 20.99
C THR A 96 -10.50 23.02 20.84
N GLU A 97 -11.01 22.20 21.75
CA GLU A 97 -12.42 21.79 21.76
C GLU A 97 -13.41 22.98 21.73
N PRO A 98 -13.26 24.04 22.56
CA PRO A 98 -14.19 25.18 22.53
C PRO A 98 -14.14 25.95 21.20
N ASN A 99 -12.94 26.08 20.61
CA ASN A 99 -12.79 26.77 19.33
C ASN A 99 -13.46 25.97 18.20
N TYR A 100 -13.28 24.65 18.19
CA TYR A 100 -13.92 23.79 17.20
C TYR A 100 -15.45 23.82 17.30
N GLN A 101 -16.01 23.74 18.52
CA GLN A 101 -17.46 23.85 18.73
C GLN A 101 -17.99 25.19 18.21
N SER A 102 -17.35 26.30 18.60
CA SER A 102 -17.75 27.63 18.16
C SER A 102 -17.65 27.81 16.64
N GLU A 103 -16.60 27.30 16.00
CA GLU A 103 -16.43 27.36 14.54
C GLU A 103 -17.48 26.51 13.81
N LEU A 104 -17.81 25.34 14.36
CA LEU A 104 -18.80 24.44 13.77
C LEU A 104 -20.22 25.00 13.87
N GLU A 105 -20.60 25.55 15.03
CA GLU A 105 -21.91 26.17 15.25
C GLU A 105 -22.09 27.46 14.44
N ALA A 106 -21.02 28.22 14.23
CA ALA A 106 -21.04 29.43 13.42
C ALA A 106 -20.97 29.16 11.90
N CYS A 107 -20.67 27.93 11.49
CA CYS A 107 -20.53 27.54 10.09
C CYS A 107 -21.89 27.56 9.38
N SER A 108 -21.97 28.22 8.23
CA SER A 108 -23.18 28.18 7.40
C SER A 108 -23.28 26.86 6.62
N ASP A 109 -24.51 26.46 6.28
CA ASP A 109 -24.76 25.28 5.44
C ASP A 109 -23.97 25.31 4.11
N ASP A 110 -23.80 26.48 3.49
CA ASP A 110 -23.03 26.59 2.25
C ASP A 110 -21.53 26.38 2.47
N GLN A 111 -20.97 26.86 3.59
CA GLN A 111 -19.57 26.61 3.97
C GLN A 111 -19.34 25.13 4.28
N PHE A 112 -20.22 24.52 5.07
CA PHE A 112 -20.15 23.09 5.39
C PHE A 112 -20.26 22.22 4.13
N ARG A 113 -21.18 22.58 3.23
CA ARG A 113 -21.34 21.91 1.94
C ARG A 113 -20.07 21.99 1.08
N LYS A 114 -19.41 23.15 1.03
CA LYS A 114 -18.16 23.32 0.29
C LYS A 114 -17.03 22.48 0.88
N ASP A 115 -16.94 22.41 2.20
CA ASP A 115 -15.97 21.55 2.89
C ASP A 115 -16.19 20.08 2.53
N LEU A 116 -17.43 19.57 2.62
CA LEU A 116 -17.77 18.20 2.21
C LEU A 116 -17.36 17.89 0.76
N VAL A 117 -17.64 18.79 -0.18
CA VAL A 117 -17.22 18.62 -1.59
C VAL A 117 -15.70 18.59 -1.71
N GLY A 118 -15.01 19.48 -0.97
CA GLY A 118 -13.55 19.49 -0.87
C GLY A 118 -12.98 18.16 -0.35
N GLN A 119 -13.60 17.60 0.69
CA GLN A 119 -13.23 16.31 1.25
C GLN A 119 -13.46 15.16 0.27
N VAL A 120 -14.58 15.14 -0.46
CA VAL A 120 -14.84 14.14 -1.52
C VAL A 120 -13.72 14.19 -2.57
N TRP A 121 -13.38 15.39 -3.05
CA TRP A 121 -12.34 15.57 -4.06
C TRP A 121 -10.95 15.19 -3.55
N ARG A 122 -10.58 15.60 -2.34
CA ARG A 122 -9.26 15.31 -1.76
C ARG A 122 -9.09 13.83 -1.45
N ASN A 123 -10.07 13.21 -0.80
CA ASN A 123 -10.02 11.78 -0.48
C ASN A 123 -10.00 10.92 -1.75
N SER A 124 -10.66 11.35 -2.83
CA SER A 124 -10.58 10.66 -4.13
C SER A 124 -9.16 10.67 -4.72
N GLN A 125 -8.44 11.79 -4.61
CA GLN A 125 -7.04 11.88 -5.05
C GLN A 125 -6.12 10.98 -4.22
N ILE A 126 -6.27 11.02 -2.89
CA ILE A 126 -5.51 10.17 -1.97
C ILE A 126 -5.74 8.71 -2.31
N LEU A 127 -7.01 8.30 -2.46
CA LEU A 127 -7.38 6.94 -2.80
C LEU A 127 -6.80 6.50 -4.15
N CYS A 128 -6.83 7.37 -5.17
CA CYS A 128 -6.22 7.11 -6.47
C CYS A 128 -4.70 6.88 -6.34
N ALA A 129 -4.00 7.75 -5.60
CA ALA A 129 -2.56 7.60 -5.36
C ALA A 129 -2.23 6.28 -4.65
N LYS A 130 -3.00 5.91 -3.61
CA LYS A 130 -2.87 4.61 -2.94
C LYS A 130 -3.08 3.46 -3.92
N TYR A 131 -4.13 3.50 -4.74
CA TYR A 131 -4.46 2.45 -5.70
C TYR A 131 -3.36 2.24 -6.75
N VAL A 132 -2.84 3.33 -7.33
CA VAL A 132 -1.75 3.27 -8.32
C VAL A 132 -0.49 2.68 -7.70
N ALA A 133 -0.13 3.11 -6.49
CA ALA A 133 1.03 2.56 -5.78
C ALA A 133 0.87 1.06 -5.50
N VAL A 134 -0.29 0.62 -4.99
CA VAL A 134 -0.58 -0.81 -4.78
C VAL A 134 -0.53 -1.60 -6.09
N LYS A 135 -1.06 -1.07 -7.19
CA LYS A 135 -0.99 -1.72 -8.51
C LYS A 135 0.47 -1.98 -8.92
N ILE A 136 1.34 -0.99 -8.76
CA ILE A 136 2.76 -1.13 -9.10
C ILE A 136 3.43 -2.15 -8.19
N ALA A 137 3.13 -2.14 -6.89
CA ALA A 137 3.67 -3.13 -5.95
C ALA A 137 3.26 -4.57 -6.32
N ILE A 138 2.00 -4.78 -6.69
CA ILE A 138 1.52 -6.09 -7.17
C ILE A 138 2.29 -6.53 -8.41
N ILE A 139 2.42 -5.67 -9.41
CA ILE A 139 3.16 -5.98 -10.65
C ILE A 139 4.62 -6.33 -10.33
N ALA A 140 5.29 -5.53 -9.51
CA ALA A 140 6.69 -5.77 -9.12
C ALA A 140 6.85 -7.11 -8.37
N THR A 141 5.92 -7.43 -7.47
CA THR A 141 5.90 -8.72 -6.77
C THR A 141 5.71 -9.88 -7.74
N THR A 142 4.73 -9.80 -8.64
CA THR A 142 4.47 -10.84 -9.63
C THR A 142 5.68 -11.08 -10.55
N LEU A 143 6.32 -10.01 -11.02
CA LEU A 143 7.53 -10.11 -11.83
C LEU A 143 8.71 -10.72 -11.04
N SER A 144 8.79 -10.47 -9.73
CA SER A 144 9.83 -11.05 -8.87
C SER A 144 9.68 -12.56 -8.67
N LEU A 145 8.48 -13.13 -8.86
CA LEU A 145 8.23 -14.56 -8.68
C LEU A 145 9.01 -15.42 -9.69
N VAL A 146 9.16 -14.96 -10.94
CA VAL A 146 9.88 -15.71 -11.97
C VAL A 146 11.35 -15.97 -11.58
N PRO A 147 12.18 -14.94 -11.30
CA PRO A 147 13.55 -15.17 -10.85
C PRO A 147 13.61 -15.84 -9.48
N PHE A 148 12.60 -15.64 -8.61
CA PHE A 148 12.53 -16.34 -7.32
C PHE A 148 12.34 -17.85 -7.48
N PHE A 149 11.48 -18.30 -8.40
CA PHE A 149 11.30 -19.73 -8.67
C PHE A 149 12.57 -20.37 -9.24
N ILE A 150 13.27 -19.66 -10.13
CA ILE A 150 14.57 -20.11 -10.65
C ILE A 150 15.58 -20.23 -9.49
N PHE A 151 15.66 -19.22 -8.64
CA PHE A 151 16.50 -19.22 -7.44
C PHE A 151 16.22 -20.42 -6.53
N LEU A 152 14.95 -20.71 -6.24
CA LEU A 152 14.56 -21.85 -5.42
C LEU A 152 14.87 -23.20 -6.08
N ALA A 153 14.62 -23.34 -7.38
CA ALA A 153 14.89 -24.58 -8.10
C ALA A 153 16.40 -24.91 -8.11
N VAL A 154 17.24 -23.91 -8.36
CA VAL A 154 18.69 -24.05 -8.33
C VAL A 154 19.19 -24.41 -6.94
N THR A 155 18.78 -23.66 -5.91
CA THR A 155 19.22 -23.91 -4.52
C THR A 155 18.76 -25.28 -4.02
N ALA A 156 17.54 -25.70 -4.35
CA ALA A 156 17.04 -27.04 -4.03
C ALA A 156 17.86 -28.16 -4.71
N SER A 157 18.37 -27.91 -5.92
CA SER A 157 19.18 -28.86 -6.69
C SER A 157 20.60 -29.01 -6.10
N ILE A 158 21.18 -27.90 -5.61
CA ILE A 158 22.51 -27.89 -4.96
C ILE A 158 22.48 -28.68 -3.65
N HIS A 159 21.44 -28.50 -2.84
CA HIS A 159 21.32 -29.12 -1.51
C HIS A 159 20.64 -30.50 -1.51
N VAL A 160 20.43 -31.12 -2.70
CA VAL A 160 19.72 -32.40 -2.89
C VAL A 160 18.48 -32.51 -1.99
N ARG A 161 17.61 -31.50 -2.06
CA ARG A 161 16.28 -31.53 -1.42
C ARG A 161 15.17 -31.98 -2.37
N LEU A 162 15.53 -32.24 -3.64
CA LEU A 162 14.66 -32.89 -4.60
C LEU A 162 14.70 -34.39 -4.32
N PRO A 163 13.56 -35.07 -4.14
CA PRO A 163 13.50 -36.53 -4.19
C PRO A 163 13.74 -36.91 -5.66
N ILE A 164 15.00 -36.94 -6.07
CA ILE A 164 15.38 -37.57 -7.32
C ILE A 164 15.06 -39.05 -7.10
N PHE A 165 14.10 -39.56 -7.85
CA PHE A 165 13.75 -40.97 -7.87
C PHE A 165 15.03 -41.79 -7.98
N ASN A 166 15.42 -42.45 -6.89
CA ASN A 166 16.35 -43.57 -6.95
C ASN A 166 15.58 -44.73 -7.58
N GLY A 167 15.63 -44.79 -8.91
CA GLY A 167 15.34 -45.99 -9.70
C GLY A 167 16.65 -46.61 -10.16
#